data_AF-A0A6A7ANI4-F1
#
_entry.id   AF-A0A6A7ANI4-F1
#
_cell.length_a   1.000
_cell.length_b   1.000
_cell.length_c   1.000
_cell.angle_alpha   90.00
_cell.angle_beta   90.00
_cell.angle_gamma   90.00
#
_symmetry.space_group_name_H-M   'P 1'
#
loop_
_entity.id
_entity.type
_entity.pdbx_description
1 polymer ?
#
loop_
_entity_poly.entity_id
_entity_poly.type
_entity_poly.pdbx_seq_one_letter_code
_entity_poly.pdbx_strand_id
1 'polypeptide(L)'
;MDKARQALARGIPPGVRRSYRALADHGGDKAQSQQYLTPWEESALVKFVLQMSDLGQPVRIKYIPTLAFVATHARPPIDRPLKPPGKNWAKAFEKRHPETAARRVTAMDWNRHDNNIADKITH
;
A
#
# COMPACT_ATOMS: atom_id res chain seq x y z
N MET A 1 -21.64 -12.86 -19.72
CA MET A 1 -20.64 -13.95 -19.56
C MET A 1 -19.88 -13.71 -18.26
N ASP A 2 -19.86 -14.69 -17.35
CA ASP A 2 -19.23 -14.56 -16.03
C ASP A 2 -17.68 -14.62 -16.13
N LYS A 3 -16.97 -13.76 -15.37
CA LYS A 3 -15.51 -13.65 -15.30
C LYS A 3 -14.85 -14.97 -14.90
N ALA A 4 -15.56 -15.84 -14.16
CA ALA A 4 -15.08 -17.18 -13.82
C ALA A 4 -14.87 -18.07 -15.07
N ARG A 5 -15.74 -17.93 -16.08
CA ARG A 5 -15.67 -18.74 -17.32
C ARG A 5 -14.54 -18.29 -18.25
N GLN A 6 -14.26 -16.98 -18.32
CA GLN A 6 -13.12 -16.47 -19.09
C GLN A 6 -11.76 -16.92 -18.52
N ALA A 7 -11.63 -17.00 -17.19
CA ALA A 7 -10.40 -17.46 -16.54
C ALA A 7 -10.10 -18.95 -16.84
N LEU A 8 -11.13 -19.78 -16.98
CA LEU A 8 -10.96 -21.18 -17.39
C LEU A 8 -10.57 -21.33 -18.88
N ALA A 9 -11.00 -20.40 -19.73
CA ALA A 9 -10.74 -20.43 -21.17
C ALA A 9 -9.31 -20.01 -21.55
N ARG A 10 -8.63 -19.17 -20.74
CA ARG A 10 -7.26 -18.70 -21.02
C ARG A 10 -6.18 -19.79 -20.87
N GLY A 11 -6.49 -20.91 -20.21
CA GLY A 11 -5.53 -22.00 -19.99
C GLY A 11 -4.37 -21.63 -19.05
N ILE A 12 -3.54 -22.61 -18.70
CA ILE A 12 -2.34 -22.44 -17.84
C ILE A 12 -1.11 -22.68 -18.72
N PRO A 13 0.02 -21.96 -18.53
CA PRO A 13 1.23 -22.20 -19.29
C PRO A 13 1.77 -23.63 -19.08
N PRO A 14 2.46 -24.19 -20.09
CA PRO A 14 3.11 -25.49 -19.97
C PRO A 14 4.16 -25.45 -18.85
N GLY A 15 4.05 -26.39 -17.90
CA GLY A 15 4.98 -26.51 -16.75
C GLY A 15 4.39 -26.14 -15.39
N VAL A 16 3.20 -25.54 -15.33
CA VAL A 16 2.53 -25.22 -14.05
C VAL A 16 1.42 -26.22 -13.76
N ARG A 17 1.43 -26.82 -12.56
CA ARG A 17 0.43 -27.81 -12.14
C ARG A 17 -0.97 -27.20 -12.14
N ARG A 18 -1.91 -27.83 -12.86
CA ARG A 18 -3.31 -27.39 -12.97
C ARG A 18 -3.99 -27.44 -11.61
N SER A 19 -4.07 -26.28 -10.97
CA SER A 19 -4.70 -26.10 -9.66
C SER A 19 -5.50 -24.80 -9.66
N TYR A 20 -6.50 -24.73 -8.78
CA TYR A 20 -7.32 -23.53 -8.62
C TYR A 20 -6.48 -22.29 -8.29
N ARG A 21 -5.41 -22.45 -7.49
CA ARG A 21 -4.45 -21.37 -7.17
C ARG A 21 -3.71 -20.87 -8.42
N ALA A 22 -3.14 -21.79 -9.21
CA ALA A 22 -2.41 -21.43 -10.43
C ALA A 22 -3.28 -20.68 -11.45
N LEU A 23 -4.57 -21.01 -11.55
CA LEU A 23 -5.53 -20.29 -12.41
C LEU A 23 -5.90 -18.91 -11.85
N ALA A 24 -5.98 -18.77 -10.52
CA ALA A 24 -6.27 -17.50 -9.87
C ALA A 24 -5.09 -16.52 -10.01
N ASP A 25 -3.86 -17.00 -9.86
CA ASP A 25 -2.64 -16.20 -9.97
C ASP A 25 -2.39 -15.70 -11.41
N HIS A 26 -2.87 -16.44 -12.42
CA HIS A 26 -2.70 -16.08 -13.84
C HIS A 26 -3.64 -14.97 -14.35
N GLY A 27 -4.65 -14.60 -13.56
CA GLY A 27 -5.64 -13.59 -13.91
C GLY A 27 -5.21 -12.17 -13.52
N GLY A 28 -3.99 -11.74 -13.86
CA GLY A 28 -3.38 -10.46 -13.44
C GLY A 28 -4.28 -9.22 -13.53
N ASP A 29 -5.22 -9.20 -14.47
CA ASP A 29 -6.24 -8.16 -14.65
C ASP A 29 -7.19 -7.98 -13.44
N LYS A 30 -7.47 -9.06 -12.69
CA LYS A 30 -8.34 -9.00 -11.51
C LYS A 30 -7.71 -8.20 -10.37
N ALA A 31 -6.39 -8.31 -10.20
CA ALA A 31 -5.67 -7.67 -9.10
C ALA A 31 -5.63 -6.14 -9.23
N GLN A 32 -5.56 -5.60 -10.47
CA GLN A 32 -5.61 -4.16 -10.70
C GLN A 32 -7.04 -3.59 -10.55
N SER A 33 -8.06 -4.30 -11.06
CA SER A 33 -9.46 -3.87 -10.92
C SER A 33 -10.02 -3.93 -9.49
N GLN A 34 -9.28 -4.57 -8.56
CA GLN A 34 -9.60 -4.66 -7.14
C GLN A 34 -8.75 -3.70 -6.28
N GLN A 35 -7.95 -2.84 -6.89
CA GLN A 35 -7.20 -1.83 -6.15
C GLN A 35 -8.16 -0.78 -5.58
N TYR A 36 -7.90 -0.41 -4.33
CA TYR A 36 -8.70 0.58 -3.61
C TYR A 36 -8.56 1.99 -4.20
N LEU A 37 -7.35 2.31 -4.67
CA LEU A 37 -7.01 3.54 -5.35
C LEU A 37 -6.95 3.30 -6.85
N THR A 38 -7.31 4.32 -7.63
CA THR A 38 -6.97 4.39 -9.05
C THR A 38 -5.46 4.61 -9.20
N PRO A 39 -4.86 4.26 -10.36
CA PRO A 39 -3.42 4.45 -10.57
C PRO A 39 -2.94 5.89 -10.35
N TRP A 40 -3.80 6.88 -10.66
CA TRP A 40 -3.50 8.30 -10.48
C TRP A 40 -3.50 8.71 -9.00
N GLU A 41 -4.47 8.25 -8.23
CA GLU A 41 -4.53 8.49 -6.77
C GLU A 41 -3.39 7.80 -6.04
N GLU A 42 -3.04 6.57 -6.44
CA GLU A 42 -1.91 5.83 -5.86
C GLU A 42 -0.60 6.55 -6.14
N SER A 43 -0.40 7.05 -7.36
CA SER A 43 0.76 7.87 -7.73
C SER A 43 0.84 9.17 -6.93
N ALA A 44 -0.29 9.85 -6.69
CA ALA A 44 -0.32 11.05 -5.87
C ALA A 44 0.05 10.76 -4.40
N LEU A 45 -0.45 9.65 -3.85
CA LEU A 45 -0.11 9.20 -2.50
C LEU A 45 1.39 8.88 -2.36
N VAL A 46 1.98 8.19 -3.35
CA VAL A 46 3.42 7.89 -3.36
C VAL A 46 4.23 9.18 -3.37
N LYS A 47 3.91 10.13 -4.26
CA LYS A 47 4.60 11.44 -4.32
C LYS A 47 4.53 12.18 -2.99
N PHE A 48 3.35 12.21 -2.37
CA PHE A 48 3.17 12.83 -1.05
C PHE A 48 4.05 12.16 0.02
N VAL A 49 4.09 10.83 0.08
CA VAL A 49 4.92 10.10 1.05
C VAL A 49 6.40 10.38 0.83
N LEU A 50 6.86 10.41 -0.42
CA LEU A 50 8.25 10.73 -0.75
C LEU A 50 8.62 12.16 -0.36
N GLN A 51 7.75 13.13 -0.67
CA GLN A 51 7.93 14.54 -0.32
C GLN A 51 8.00 14.74 1.20
N MET A 52 7.13 14.07 1.96
CA MET A 52 7.16 14.11 3.41
C MET A 52 8.48 13.59 3.97
N SER A 53 9.05 12.54 3.37
CA SER A 53 10.37 12.04 3.74
C SER A 53 11.50 13.00 3.36
N ASP A 54 11.44 13.65 2.20
CA ASP A 54 12.44 14.64 1.78
C ASP A 54 12.41 15.89 2.69
N LEU A 55 11.24 16.23 3.23
CA LEU A 55 11.06 17.28 4.25
C LEU A 55 11.49 16.86 5.66
N GLY A 56 12.04 15.65 5.84
CA GLY A 56 12.47 15.15 7.15
C GLY A 56 11.32 14.75 8.07
N GLN A 57 10.10 14.58 7.54
CA GLN A 57 8.91 14.17 8.29
C GLN A 57 8.29 12.87 7.75
N PRO A 58 8.94 11.71 7.96
CA PRO A 58 8.48 10.48 7.34
C PRO A 58 7.11 10.01 7.85
N VAL A 59 6.26 9.59 6.92
CA VAL A 59 4.91 9.08 7.23
C VAL A 59 4.99 7.66 7.80
N ARG A 60 4.36 7.42 8.96
CA ARG A 60 4.26 6.06 9.54
C ARG A 60 3.23 5.22 8.76
N ILE A 61 3.51 3.93 8.53
CA ILE A 61 2.61 3.01 7.78
C ILE A 61 1.16 2.99 8.28
N LYS A 62 0.96 3.15 9.58
CA LYS A 62 -0.39 3.14 10.17
C LYS A 62 -1.29 4.25 9.63
N TYR A 63 -0.72 5.33 9.10
CA TYR A 63 -1.45 6.44 8.51
C TYR A 63 -1.68 6.29 7.01
N ILE A 64 -0.97 5.38 6.33
CA ILE A 64 -1.10 5.16 4.89
C ILE A 64 -2.53 4.77 4.48
N PRO A 65 -3.25 3.86 5.19
CA PRO A 65 -4.66 3.60 4.89
C PRO A 65 -5.56 4.84 5.02
N THR A 66 -5.36 5.66 6.05
CA THR A 66 -6.16 6.87 6.26
C THR A 66 -5.89 7.91 5.18
N LEU A 67 -4.63 8.08 4.77
CA LEU A 67 -4.26 8.96 3.67
C LEU A 67 -4.83 8.48 2.33
N ALA A 68 -4.84 7.16 2.09
CA ALA A 68 -5.49 6.57 0.93
C ALA A 68 -7.00 6.86 0.94
N PHE A 69 -7.65 6.77 2.10
CA PHE A 69 -9.06 7.13 2.24
C PHE A 69 -9.29 8.60 1.90
N VAL A 70 -8.48 9.51 2.44
CA VAL A 70 -8.56 10.95 2.12
C VAL A 70 -8.34 11.19 0.62
N ALA A 71 -7.42 10.48 -0.03
CA ALA A 71 -7.21 10.62 -1.48
C ALA A 71 -8.49 10.31 -2.28
N THR A 72 -9.31 9.35 -1.84
CA THR A 72 -10.59 9.04 -2.49
C THR A 72 -11.67 10.11 -2.29
N HIS A 73 -11.46 11.11 -1.43
CA HIS A 73 -12.40 12.22 -1.29
C HIS A 73 -12.46 13.10 -2.53
N ALA A 74 -11.44 13.07 -3.39
CA ALA A 74 -11.45 13.74 -4.68
C ALA A 74 -12.49 13.15 -5.66
N ARG A 75 -13.00 11.94 -5.37
CA ARG A 75 -14.03 11.30 -6.20
C ARG A 75 -15.43 11.90 -5.95
N PRO A 76 -16.34 11.77 -6.93
CA PRO A 76 -17.76 12.03 -6.72
C PRO A 76 -18.30 11.21 -5.53
N PRO A 77 -19.30 11.71 -4.79
CA PRO A 77 -19.84 11.02 -3.62
C PRO A 77 -20.29 9.58 -3.87
N ILE A 78 -20.74 9.26 -5.09
CA ILE A 78 -21.22 7.93 -5.47
C ILE A 78 -20.11 6.89 -5.61
N ASP A 79 -18.89 7.32 -5.96
CA ASP A 79 -17.73 6.45 -6.18
C ASP A 79 -16.78 6.42 -4.98
N ARG A 80 -17.12 7.17 -3.93
CA ARG A 80 -16.30 7.26 -2.72
C ARG A 80 -16.53 6.02 -1.85
N PRO A 81 -15.46 5.30 -1.47
CA PRO A 81 -15.58 4.24 -0.48
C PRO A 81 -16.03 4.81 0.87
N LEU A 82 -16.85 4.07 1.62
CA LEU A 82 -17.34 4.49 2.93
C LEU A 82 -16.34 4.24 4.07
N LYS A 83 -15.36 3.38 3.83
CA LYS A 83 -14.40 2.92 4.85
C LYS A 83 -12.98 2.95 4.30
N PRO A 84 -11.98 3.23 5.14
CA PRO A 84 -10.58 3.14 4.75
C PRO A 84 -10.21 1.70 4.39
N PRO A 85 -9.12 1.51 3.62
CA PRO A 85 -8.65 0.18 3.28
C PRO A 85 -8.12 -0.55 4.52
N GLY A 86 -8.26 -1.88 4.54
CA GLY A 86 -7.90 -2.70 5.71
C GLY A 86 -6.39 -2.76 6.00
N LYS A 87 -6.02 -3.31 7.18
CA LYS A 87 -4.64 -3.39 7.68
C LYS A 87 -3.64 -4.03 6.69
N ASN A 88 -4.07 -5.03 5.92
CA ASN A 88 -3.21 -5.72 4.96
C ASN A 88 -2.96 -4.91 3.67
N TRP A 89 -3.79 -3.89 3.41
CA TRP A 89 -3.65 -3.07 2.21
C TRP A 89 -2.38 -2.22 2.24
N ALA A 90 -2.03 -1.64 3.40
CA ALA A 90 -0.79 -0.87 3.54
C ALA A 90 0.46 -1.71 3.26
N LYS A 91 0.49 -2.97 3.73
CA LYS A 91 1.58 -3.91 3.42
C LYS A 91 1.65 -4.23 1.92
N ALA A 92 0.49 -4.40 1.28
CA ALA A 92 0.43 -4.64 -0.15
C ALA A 92 0.87 -3.41 -0.96
N PHE A 93 0.53 -2.20 -0.51
CA PHE A 93 1.00 -0.94 -1.08
C PHE A 93 2.53 -0.83 -1.02
N GLU A 94 3.14 -1.14 0.12
CA GLU A 94 4.60 -1.14 0.26
C GLU A 94 5.28 -2.16 -0.66
N LYS A 95 4.68 -3.33 -0.84
CA LYS A 95 5.20 -4.33 -1.79
C LYS A 95 5.17 -3.81 -3.24
N ARG A 96 4.21 -2.95 -3.58
CA ARG A 96 4.13 -2.30 -4.90
C ARG A 96 5.09 -1.12 -5.04
N HIS A 97 5.38 -0.42 -3.94
CA HIS A 97 6.16 0.82 -3.90
C HIS A 97 7.34 0.72 -2.90
N PRO A 98 8.37 -0.07 -3.20
CA PRO A 98 9.51 -0.26 -2.30
C PRO A 98 10.25 1.05 -1.97
N GLU A 99 10.20 2.06 -2.86
CA GLU A 99 10.72 3.41 -2.63
C GLU A 99 10.12 4.11 -1.40
N THR A 100 8.84 3.84 -1.12
CA THR A 100 8.17 4.38 0.06
C THR A 100 8.59 3.65 1.32
N ALA A 101 8.86 2.34 1.24
CA ALA A 101 9.25 1.52 2.38
C ALA A 101 10.64 1.92 2.93
N ALA A 102 11.59 2.23 2.04
CA ALA A 102 12.95 2.63 2.41
C ALA A 102 13.01 3.96 3.18
N ARG A 103 11.99 4.82 3.00
CA ARG A 103 11.99 6.19 3.54
C ARG A 103 11.08 6.37 4.76
N ARG A 104 10.61 5.27 5.36
CA ARG A 104 9.74 5.31 6.55
C ARG A 104 10.52 5.52 7.83
N VAL A 105 9.91 6.24 8.76
CA VAL A 105 10.21 6.10 10.19
C VAL A 105 9.60 4.78 10.65
N THR A 106 10.44 3.74 10.78
CA THR A 106 10.25 2.72 11.82
C THR A 106 10.09 3.48 13.13
N ALA A 107 9.13 3.07 13.98
CA ALA A 107 8.88 3.73 15.26
C ALA A 107 10.21 4.12 15.90
N MET A 108 10.36 5.39 16.31
CA MET A 108 11.56 5.89 17.00
C MET A 108 12.09 4.77 17.89
N ASP A 109 13.32 4.35 17.65
CA ASP A 109 13.96 3.35 18.48
C ASP A 109 13.86 3.88 19.92
N TRP A 110 13.01 3.25 20.73
CA TRP A 110 12.74 3.68 22.10
C TRP A 110 14.02 3.69 22.94
N ASN A 111 15.06 2.97 22.50
CA ASN A 111 16.41 3.02 23.07
C ASN A 111 17.07 4.42 22.98
N ARG A 112 16.45 5.38 22.29
CA ARG A 112 16.95 6.75 22.20
C ARG A 112 16.31 7.72 23.20
N HIS A 113 15.19 7.38 23.86
CA HIS A 113 14.36 8.42 24.49
C HIS A 113 14.74 8.83 25.92
N ASP A 114 15.24 7.97 26.79
CA ASP A 114 15.56 8.40 28.18
C ASP A 114 17.05 8.31 28.56
N ASN A 115 17.79 7.34 28.05
CA ASN A 115 19.13 7.04 28.60
C ASN A 115 20.28 7.89 28.04
N ASN A 116 20.04 8.74 27.04
CA ASN A 116 21.11 9.47 26.32
C ASN A 116 21.03 11.01 26.46
N ILE A 117 20.12 11.52 27.29
CA ILE A 117 19.93 12.97 27.51
C ILE A 117 20.53 13.41 28.85
N ALA A 118 20.49 12.56 29.89
CA ALA A 118 20.98 12.90 31.23
C ALA A 118 22.46 13.34 31.24
N ASP A 119 23.33 12.61 30.53
CA ASP A 119 24.77 12.92 30.50
C ASP A 119 25.14 14.12 29.61
N LYS A 120 24.18 14.70 28.87
CA LYS A 120 24.41 15.83 27.95
C LYS A 120 24.00 17.18 28.54
N ILE A 121 23.39 17.19 29.73
CA ILE A 121 23.07 18.41 30.48
C ILE A 121 24.13 18.58 31.57
N THR A 122 25.35 18.95 31.17
CA THR A 122 26.36 19.44 32.11
C THR A 122 26.11 20.91 32.38
N HIS A 123 25.77 21.25 33.62
CA HIS A 123 25.80 22.61 34.17
C HIS A 123 27.21 22.98 34.62
#